data_AF-A0A3D3PNF0-F1
#
_entry.id   AF-A0A3D3PNF0-F1
#
_cell.length_a   1.000
_cell.length_b   1.000
_cell.length_c   1.000
_cell.angle_alpha   90.00
_cell.angle_beta   90.00
_cell.angle_gamma   90.00
#
_symmetry.space_group_name_H-M   'P 1'
#
loop_
_entity.id
_entity.type
_entity.pdbx_description
1 polymer ?
#
loop_
_entity_poly.entity_id
_entity_poly.type
_entity_poly.pdbx_seq_one_letter_code
_entity_poly.pdbx_strand_id
1 'polypeptide(L)'
;MNLSDFIRANIDQVLDGWEQFAKGIPAAQGMDLRALRDHASGMLCTIAADLDRPETPAEQEQKSKGRAPRSAKETYSGMHGSSRETAGFSVNDAVSEFRALRAKVLKLWADSSPAEPPSARDLTRFNEAID
;
A
#
# COMPACT_ATOMS: atom_id res chain seq x y z
N MET A 1 -5.76 15.84 -11.12
CA MET A 1 -5.77 14.39 -10.83
C MET A 1 -5.71 14.26 -9.32
N ASN A 2 -6.55 13.42 -8.70
CA ASN A 2 -6.48 13.15 -7.26
C ASN A 2 -5.52 11.97 -7.00
N LEU A 3 -5.24 11.67 -5.72
CA LEU A 3 -4.28 10.62 -5.36
C LEU A 3 -4.75 9.21 -5.76
N SER A 4 -6.06 8.93 -5.70
CA SER A 4 -6.61 7.61 -6.06
C SER A 4 -6.47 7.32 -7.56
N ASP A 5 -6.77 8.29 -8.42
CA ASP A 5 -6.58 8.21 -9.87
C ASP A 5 -5.11 8.02 -10.21
N PHE A 6 -4.22 8.75 -9.54
CA PHE A 6 -2.78 8.60 -9.75
C PHE A 6 -2.27 7.22 -9.37
N ILE A 7 -2.70 6.68 -8.22
CA ILE A 7 -2.29 5.34 -7.79
C ILE A 7 -2.69 4.32 -8.86
N ARG A 8 -3.93 4.38 -9.37
CA ARG A 8 -4.42 3.46 -10.42
C ARG A 8 -3.65 3.59 -11.72
N ALA A 9 -3.36 4.82 -12.15
CA ALA A 9 -2.64 5.08 -13.39
C ALA A 9 -1.16 4.64 -13.33
N ASN A 10 -0.59 4.47 -12.14
CA ASN A 10 0.84 4.23 -11.94
C ASN A 10 1.16 2.96 -11.14
N ILE A 11 0.22 2.01 -11.01
CA ILE A 11 0.43 0.76 -10.25
C ILE A 11 1.72 0.07 -10.68
N ASP A 12 1.90 -0.16 -11.98
CA ASP A 12 3.06 -0.89 -12.48
C ASP A 12 4.38 -0.18 -12.16
N GLN A 13 4.43 1.16 -12.32
CA GLN A 13 5.62 1.96 -11.98
C GLN A 13 5.94 1.93 -10.48
N VAL A 14 4.91 1.99 -9.63
CA VAL A 14 5.06 1.86 -8.18
C VAL A 14 5.61 0.47 -7.83
N LEU A 15 5.06 -0.59 -8.42
CA LEU A 15 5.47 -1.97 -8.15
C LEU A 15 6.87 -2.27 -8.67
N ASP A 16 7.25 -1.76 -9.83
CA ASP A 16 8.62 -1.89 -10.35
C ASP A 16 9.63 -1.26 -9.38
N GLY A 17 9.33 -0.08 -8.84
CA GLY A 17 10.18 0.60 -7.88
C GLY A 17 10.18 -0.01 -6.48
N TRP A 18 9.08 -0.64 -6.07
CA TRP A 18 8.92 -1.32 -4.78
C TRP A 18 9.57 -2.71 -4.78
N GLU A 19 9.46 -3.46 -5.88
CA GLU A 19 10.07 -4.78 -6.04
C GLU A 19 11.59 -4.75 -5.79
N GLN A 20 12.27 -3.70 -6.27
CA GLN A 20 13.72 -3.56 -6.08
C GLN A 20 14.10 -3.50 -4.59
N PHE A 21 13.23 -2.95 -3.75
CA PHE A 21 13.39 -2.99 -2.30
C PHE A 21 13.07 -4.38 -1.75
N ALA A 22 11.93 -4.97 -2.13
CA ALA A 22 11.48 -6.26 -1.61
C ALA A 22 12.50 -7.38 -1.87
N LYS A 23 13.16 -7.41 -3.04
CA LYS A 23 14.25 -8.34 -3.37
C LYS A 23 15.47 -8.24 -2.44
N GLY A 24 15.67 -7.09 -1.82
CA GLY A 24 16.79 -6.87 -0.89
C GLY A 24 16.56 -7.48 0.50
N ILE A 25 15.35 -7.93 0.80
CA ILE A 25 15.03 -8.57 2.08
C ILE A 25 15.62 -9.99 2.06
N PRO A 26 16.40 -10.41 3.08
CA PRO A 26 17.00 -11.75 3.10
C PRO A 26 15.98 -12.89 2.96
N ALA A 27 14.81 -12.76 3.60
CA ALA A 27 13.72 -13.74 3.50
C ALA A 27 13.08 -13.81 2.10
N ALA A 28 13.29 -12.81 1.25
CA ALA A 28 12.85 -12.82 -0.15
C ALA A 28 13.75 -13.65 -1.07
N GLN A 29 14.91 -14.13 -0.58
CA GLN A 29 15.82 -14.93 -1.39
C GLN A 29 15.14 -16.22 -1.88
N GLY A 30 15.12 -16.41 -3.20
CA GLY A 30 14.49 -17.56 -3.83
C GLY A 30 13.01 -17.38 -4.18
N MET A 31 12.38 -16.26 -3.80
CA MET A 31 11.04 -15.90 -4.30
C MET A 31 11.14 -15.45 -5.76
N ASP A 32 10.20 -15.89 -6.60
CA ASP A 32 10.08 -15.37 -7.96
C ASP A 32 9.39 -13.99 -7.99
N LEU A 33 9.47 -13.30 -9.14
CA LEU A 33 8.89 -11.97 -9.31
C LEU A 33 7.38 -11.96 -9.09
N ARG A 34 6.70 -13.06 -9.42
CA ARG A 34 5.26 -13.16 -9.28
C ARG A 34 4.88 -13.20 -7.80
N ALA A 35 5.57 -14.01 -7.01
CA ALA A 35 5.38 -14.11 -5.56
C ALA A 35 5.75 -12.82 -4.82
N LEU A 36 6.70 -12.04 -5.35
CA LEU A 36 7.00 -10.73 -4.78
C LEU A 36 5.86 -9.73 -5.02
N ARG A 37 5.27 -9.70 -6.22
CA ARG A 37 4.24 -8.72 -6.61
C ARG A 37 2.80 -9.12 -6.29
N ASP A 38 2.52 -10.39 -6.03
CA ASP A 38 1.21 -11.04 -6.20
C ASP A 38 0.01 -10.24 -5.63
N HIS A 39 0.12 -9.74 -4.42
CA HIS A 39 -0.96 -9.05 -3.73
C HIS A 39 -0.81 -7.53 -3.76
N ALA A 40 0.38 -7.01 -4.09
CA ALA A 40 0.70 -5.59 -3.99
C ALA A 40 -0.15 -4.70 -4.91
N SER A 41 -0.46 -5.16 -6.12
CA SER A 41 -1.41 -4.48 -7.02
C SER A 41 -2.81 -4.38 -6.40
N GLY A 42 -3.28 -5.48 -5.82
CA GLY A 42 -4.58 -5.54 -5.14
C GLY A 42 -4.64 -4.64 -3.90
N MET A 43 -3.54 -4.53 -3.14
CA MET A 43 -3.42 -3.57 -2.05
C MET A 43 -3.56 -2.13 -2.54
N LEU A 44 -2.82 -1.75 -3.60
CA LEU A 44 -2.90 -0.41 -4.18
C LEU A 44 -4.30 -0.08 -4.72
N CYS A 45 -4.97 -1.04 -5.38
CA CYS A 45 -6.35 -0.89 -5.82
C CYS A 45 -7.32 -0.71 -4.65
N THR A 46 -7.11 -1.45 -3.55
CA THR A 46 -7.93 -1.36 -2.34
C THR A 46 -7.77 0.01 -1.69
N ILE A 47 -6.54 0.52 -1.59
CA ILE A 47 -6.23 1.86 -1.08
C ILE A 47 -6.87 2.93 -1.95
N ALA A 48 -6.73 2.85 -3.29
CA ALA A 48 -7.35 3.81 -4.20
C ALA A 48 -8.89 3.81 -4.09
N ALA A 49 -9.51 2.63 -3.96
CA ALA A 49 -10.95 2.50 -3.77
C ALA A 49 -11.43 3.06 -2.43
N ASP A 50 -10.61 2.92 -1.38
CA ASP A 50 -10.89 3.50 -0.07
C ASP A 50 -10.81 5.03 -0.08
N LEU A 51 -9.81 5.60 -0.77
CA LEU A 51 -9.68 7.05 -0.98
C LEU A 51 -10.91 7.68 -1.68
N ASP A 52 -11.62 6.93 -2.53
CA ASP A 52 -12.83 7.43 -3.21
C ASP A 52 -14.10 7.33 -2.35
N ARG A 53 -14.07 6.54 -1.27
CA ARG A 53 -15.25 6.36 -0.42
C ARG A 53 -15.46 7.56 0.47
N PRO A 54 -16.72 8.01 0.67
CA PRO A 54 -17.06 8.89 1.76
C PRO A 54 -16.70 8.23 3.10
N GLU A 55 -16.23 9.04 4.05
CA GLU A 55 -15.85 8.61 5.38
C GLU A 55 -16.28 9.69 6.37
N THR A 56 -16.95 9.26 7.44
CA THR A 56 -17.38 10.14 8.53
C THR A 56 -16.21 10.43 9.47
N PRO A 57 -16.26 11.52 10.26
CA PRO A 57 -15.22 11.80 11.26
C PRO A 57 -14.99 10.66 12.25
N ALA A 58 -16.06 9.95 12.64
CA ALA A 58 -15.97 8.81 13.56
C ALA A 58 -15.26 7.60 12.92
N GLU A 59 -15.54 7.31 11.65
CA GLU A 59 -14.86 6.24 10.90
C GLU A 59 -13.37 6.56 10.72
N GLN A 60 -13.05 7.80 10.34
CA GLN A 60 -11.67 8.28 10.22
C GLN A 60 -10.91 8.14 11.55
N GLU A 61 -11.53 8.53 12.67
CA GLU A 61 -10.92 8.39 13.99
C GLU A 61 -10.66 6.92 14.36
N GLN A 62 -11.57 6.00 14.05
CA GLN A 62 -11.33 4.57 14.31
C GLN A 62 -10.23 4.01 13.41
N LYS A 63 -10.22 4.40 12.13
CA LYS A 63 -9.25 3.91 11.16
C LYS A 63 -7.83 4.37 11.46
N SER A 64 -7.63 5.64 11.83
CA SER A 64 -6.33 6.16 12.30
C SER A 64 -5.77 5.44 13.53
N LYS A 65 -6.60 4.68 14.25
CA LYS A 65 -6.21 3.85 15.41
C LYS A 65 -6.12 2.36 15.06
N GLY A 66 -6.25 1.98 13.79
CA GLY A 66 -6.30 0.58 13.34
C GLY A 66 -7.56 -0.18 13.80
N ARG A 67 -8.63 0.53 14.12
CA ARG A 67 -9.90 -0.03 14.66
C ARG A 67 -11.04 -0.02 13.65
N ALA A 68 -10.74 0.20 12.37
CA ALA A 68 -11.74 0.09 11.32
C ALA A 68 -12.38 -1.32 11.31
N PRO A 69 -13.66 -1.45 10.94
CA PRO A 69 -14.32 -2.74 10.83
C PRO A 69 -13.50 -3.69 9.95
N ARG A 70 -13.22 -4.89 10.46
CA ARG A 70 -12.53 -5.91 9.68
C ARG A 70 -13.44 -6.44 8.57
N SER A 71 -12.89 -6.60 7.38
CA SER A 71 -13.58 -7.31 6.30
C SER A 71 -13.84 -8.76 6.71
N ALA A 72 -15.06 -9.24 6.48
CA ALA A 72 -15.40 -10.67 6.63
C ALA A 72 -14.79 -11.52 5.50
N LYS A 73 -14.37 -10.87 4.40
CA LYS A 73 -13.65 -11.51 3.30
C LYS A 73 -12.16 -11.32 3.49
N GLU A 74 -11.40 -12.30 3.01
CA GLU A 74 -9.95 -12.21 2.88
C GLU A 74 -9.53 -10.96 2.08
N THR A 75 -8.51 -10.26 2.56
CA THR A 75 -8.00 -9.03 1.96
C THR A 75 -6.65 -9.27 1.30
N TYR A 76 -6.29 -8.46 0.30
CA TYR A 76 -4.96 -8.52 -0.31
C TYR A 76 -3.84 -8.31 0.71
N SER A 77 -4.02 -7.41 1.68
CA SER A 77 -3.05 -7.22 2.77
C SER A 77 -2.93 -8.45 3.68
N GLY A 78 -4.03 -9.15 3.93
CA GLY A 78 -4.05 -10.40 4.70
C GLY A 78 -3.35 -11.55 3.97
N MET A 79 -3.66 -11.73 2.68
CA MET A 79 -2.97 -12.72 1.84
C MET A 79 -1.47 -12.41 1.71
N HIS A 80 -1.12 -11.13 1.54
CA HIS A 80 0.27 -10.67 1.53
C HIS A 80 0.98 -11.06 2.83
N GLY A 81 0.41 -10.71 3.98
CA GLY A 81 0.96 -11.04 5.29
C GLY A 81 1.15 -12.54 5.50
N SER A 82 0.15 -13.36 5.15
CA SER A 82 0.23 -14.83 5.27
C SER A 82 1.28 -15.45 4.34
N SER A 83 1.41 -14.93 3.11
CA SER A 83 2.46 -15.33 2.17
C SER A 83 3.85 -15.00 2.73
N ARG A 84 4.03 -13.81 3.32
CA ARG A 84 5.29 -13.38 3.95
C ARG A 84 5.64 -14.20 5.19
N GLU A 85 4.66 -14.50 6.04
CA GLU A 85 4.85 -15.39 7.19
C GLU A 85 5.34 -16.77 6.74
N THR A 86 4.72 -17.35 5.71
CA THR A 86 5.11 -18.64 5.14
C THR A 86 6.53 -18.61 4.54
N ALA A 87 6.92 -17.47 3.96
CA ALA A 87 8.26 -17.24 3.43
C ALA A 87 9.32 -16.92 4.51
N GLY A 88 8.94 -16.83 5.79
CA GLY A 88 9.85 -16.58 6.90
C GLY A 88 10.24 -15.10 7.10
N PHE A 89 9.44 -14.17 6.58
CA PHE A 89 9.63 -12.74 6.86
C PHE A 89 9.39 -12.47 8.35
N SER A 90 10.23 -11.63 8.94
CA SER A 90 9.92 -11.06 10.25
C SER A 90 8.83 -10.01 10.12
N VAL A 91 8.19 -9.67 11.24
CA VAL A 91 7.24 -8.54 11.30
C VAL A 91 7.90 -7.24 10.82
N ASN A 92 9.19 -7.05 11.11
CA ASN A 92 9.94 -5.86 10.67
C ASN A 92 10.14 -5.84 9.16
N ASP A 93 10.34 -6.99 8.52
CA ASP A 93 10.45 -7.09 7.05
C ASP A 93 9.12 -6.72 6.41
N ALA A 94 8.02 -7.30 6.89
CA ALA A 94 6.68 -7.01 6.40
C ALA A 94 6.33 -5.51 6.56
N VAL A 95 6.56 -4.93 7.75
CA VAL A 95 6.35 -3.49 7.99
C VAL A 95 7.22 -2.63 7.06
N SER A 96 8.45 -3.07 6.76
CA SER A 96 9.33 -2.35 5.86
C SER A 96 8.86 -2.41 4.41
N GLU A 97 8.22 -3.50 3.96
CA GLU A 97 7.56 -3.56 2.66
C GLU A 97 6.43 -2.52 2.53
N PHE A 98 5.56 -2.38 3.53
CA PHE A 98 4.49 -1.36 3.53
C PHE A 98 5.07 0.06 3.55
N ARG A 99 6.11 0.30 4.36
CA ARG A 99 6.82 1.59 4.39
C ARG A 99 7.43 1.93 3.04
N ALA A 100 8.06 0.96 2.38
CA ALA A 100 8.62 1.13 1.04
C ALA A 100 7.53 1.43 0.02
N LEU A 101 6.38 0.74 0.08
CA LEU A 101 5.26 0.96 -0.84
C LEU A 101 4.70 2.38 -0.71
N ARG A 102 4.45 2.84 0.52
CA ARG A 102 4.05 4.23 0.80
C ARG A 102 5.04 5.23 0.20
N ALA A 103 6.33 5.04 0.48
CA ALA A 103 7.37 5.94 0.00
C ALA A 103 7.41 5.99 -1.54
N LYS A 104 7.17 4.86 -2.22
CA LYS A 104 7.16 4.80 -3.69
C LYS A 104 5.99 5.56 -4.28
N VAL A 105 4.78 5.38 -3.74
CA VAL A 105 3.60 6.14 -4.19
C VAL A 105 3.83 7.64 -4.04
N LEU A 106 4.24 8.10 -2.85
CA LEU A 106 4.41 9.52 -2.57
C LEU A 106 5.57 10.15 -3.34
N LYS A 107 6.69 9.42 -3.50
CA LYS A 107 7.81 9.90 -4.30
C LYS A 107 7.44 10.00 -5.78
N LEU A 108 6.81 8.98 -6.35
CA LEU A 108 6.40 9.00 -7.75
C LEU A 108 5.40 10.14 -8.00
N TRP A 109 4.48 10.39 -7.06
CA TRP A 109 3.58 11.55 -7.13
C TRP A 109 4.38 12.85 -7.19
N ALA A 110 5.31 13.06 -6.26
CA ALA A 110 6.13 14.28 -6.24
C ALA A 110 6.95 14.47 -7.52
N ASP A 111 7.55 13.39 -8.03
CA ASP A 111 8.39 13.40 -9.23
C ASP A 111 7.55 13.63 -10.52
N SER A 112 6.26 13.31 -10.51
CA SER A 112 5.35 13.53 -11.65
C SER A 112 5.03 15.00 -11.95
N SER A 113 5.58 15.94 -11.14
CA SER A 113 5.35 17.39 -11.25
C SER A 113 3.86 17.75 -11.38
N PRO A 114 3.02 17.30 -10.43
CA PRO A 114 1.59 17.55 -10.51
C PRO A 114 1.31 19.04 -10.33
N ALA A 115 0.27 19.54 -11.01
CA ALA A 115 -0.13 20.94 -10.92
C ALA A 115 -0.44 21.38 -9.47
N GLU A 116 -0.89 20.44 -8.64
CA GLU A 116 -1.19 20.65 -7.23
C GLU A 116 -0.69 19.44 -6.40
N PRO A 117 -0.24 19.65 -5.14
CA PRO A 117 0.04 18.55 -4.23
C PRO A 117 -1.25 17.78 -3.87
N PRO A 118 -1.17 16.54 -3.34
CA PRO A 118 -2.35 15.85 -2.84
C PRO A 118 -2.93 16.65 -1.68
N SER A 119 -4.24 16.63 -1.51
CA SER A 119 -4.86 17.31 -0.38
C SER A 119 -4.36 16.69 0.93
N ALA A 120 -4.30 17.49 2.00
CA ALA A 120 -3.95 16.99 3.33
C ALA A 120 -4.88 15.83 3.76
N ARG A 121 -6.15 15.90 3.35
CA ARG A 121 -7.14 14.84 3.55
C ARG A 121 -6.74 13.54 2.83
N ASP A 122 -6.35 13.61 1.56
CA ASP A 122 -5.95 12.42 0.80
C ASP A 122 -4.69 11.79 1.39
N LEU A 123 -3.73 12.59 1.85
CA LEU A 123 -2.53 12.10 2.52
C LEU A 123 -2.84 11.39 3.84
N THR A 124 -3.72 11.98 4.66
CA THR A 124 -4.18 11.35 5.91
C THR A 124 -4.86 10.02 5.62
N ARG A 125 -5.82 10.00 4.68
CA ARG A 125 -6.57 8.79 4.34
C ARG A 125 -5.71 7.72 3.68
N PHE A 126 -4.71 8.12 2.91
CA PHE A 126 -3.73 7.21 2.33
C PHE A 126 -2.89 6.53 3.43
N ASN A 127 -2.41 7.29 4.41
CA ASN A 127 -1.68 6.73 5.55
C ASN A 127 -2.55 5.75 6.35
N GLU A 128 -3.79 6.12 6.64
CA GLU A 128 -4.76 5.26 7.34
C GLU A 128 -5.10 3.96 6.58
N ALA A 129 -4.97 3.95 5.25
CA ALA A 129 -5.27 2.79 4.42
C ALA A 129 -4.08 1.85 4.24
N ILE A 130 -2.84 2.33 4.44
CA ILE A 130 -1.61 1.56 4.24
C ILE A 130 -0.91 1.14 5.53
N ASP A 131 -1.09 1.91 6.62
CA ASP A 131 -0.54 1.61 7.96
C ASP A 131 -1.45 0.61 8.71
#